data_AF-F2TIK0-F1
#
_entry.id   AF-F2TIK0-F1
#
_cell.length_a   1.000
_cell.length_b   1.000
_cell.length_c   1.000
_cell.angle_alpha   90.00
_cell.angle_beta   90.00
_cell.angle_gamma   90.00
#
_symmetry.space_group_name_H-M   'P 1'
#
loop_
_entity.id
_entity.type
_entity.pdbx_description
1 polymer ?
#
loop_
_entity_poly.entity_id
_entity_poly.type
_entity_poly.pdbx_seq_one_letter_code
_entity_poly.pdbx_strand_id
1 'polypeptide(L)'
;MPGAKALLNQAEAQLVPWAIVMSGTTGLVTGWLKVLDLPKPKHMVLAEDALMGRQSLGLEAKDKDVLCLRGYPCWYHSWEGGRLACKVVGVVSSTYCRADQTARVGLDSERLEQRGCCWNGEGDKVVLEFRNDLVENELAN
;
A
#
# COMPACT_ATOMS: atom_id res chain seq x y z
N MET A 1 -2.59 7.50 -8.81
CA MET A 1 -1.10 7.28 -8.88
C MET A 1 -0.74 6.39 -10.07
N PRO A 2 0.25 6.95 -10.80
CA PRO A 2 0.66 6.09 -11.91
C PRO A 2 1.14 4.71 -11.42
N GLY A 3 0.60 3.62 -12.07
CA GLY A 3 1.08 2.25 -11.76
C GLY A 3 0.17 1.55 -10.75
N ALA A 4 -0.76 2.25 -10.05
CA ALA A 4 -1.65 1.63 -9.04
C ALA A 4 -2.62 0.63 -9.70
N LYS A 5 -3.21 1.13 -10.81
CA LYS A 5 -4.18 0.21 -11.46
C LYS A 5 -3.47 -1.07 -11.94
N ALA A 6 -2.37 -0.90 -12.61
CA ALA A 6 -1.62 -2.10 -13.08
C ALA A 6 -1.25 -3.02 -11.91
N LEU A 7 -0.76 -2.45 -10.86
CA LEU A 7 -0.39 -3.27 -9.69
C LEU A 7 -1.59 -4.04 -9.13
N LEU A 8 -2.74 -3.35 -9.01
CA LEU A 8 -3.94 -4.03 -8.48
C LEU A 8 -4.44 -5.11 -9.46
N ASN A 9 -4.36 -4.82 -10.72
CA ASN A 9 -4.76 -5.85 -11.69
C ASN A 9 -3.85 -7.08 -11.59
N GLN A 10 -2.57 -6.83 -11.42
CA GLN A 10 -1.65 -7.98 -11.25
C GLN A 10 -2.02 -8.79 -10.00
N ALA A 11 -2.32 -8.00 -8.96
CA ALA A 11 -2.73 -8.71 -7.74
C ALA A 11 -3.96 -9.59 -7.99
N GLU A 12 -4.92 -9.08 -8.74
CA GLU A 12 -6.11 -9.88 -9.05
C GLU A 12 -5.76 -11.11 -9.90
N ALA A 13 -4.90 -10.90 -10.84
CA ALA A 13 -4.54 -12.00 -11.75
C ALA A 13 -3.79 -13.10 -10.99
N GLN A 14 -3.09 -12.67 -9.94
CA GLN A 14 -2.27 -13.67 -9.22
C GLN A 14 -2.97 -14.11 -7.93
N LEU A 15 -4.16 -13.57 -7.79
CA LEU A 15 -5.00 -13.93 -6.62
C LEU A 15 -4.29 -13.57 -5.31
N VAL A 16 -3.57 -12.49 -5.44
CA VAL A 16 -2.99 -11.98 -4.18
C VAL A 16 -4.08 -11.31 -3.34
N PRO A 17 -4.21 -11.75 -2.02
CA PRO A 17 -5.23 -11.11 -1.16
C PRO A 17 -4.84 -9.65 -0.82
N TRP A 18 -5.77 -8.81 -1.05
CA TRP A 18 -5.48 -7.41 -0.65
C TRP A 18 -6.79 -6.72 -0.23
N ALA A 19 -6.53 -5.67 0.49
CA ALA A 19 -7.72 -4.91 0.98
C ALA A 19 -7.39 -3.42 1.00
N ILE A 20 -8.60 -2.68 0.91
CA ILE A 20 -8.43 -1.23 1.16
C ILE A 20 -8.87 -0.91 2.59
N VAL A 21 -7.93 -0.18 3.27
CA VAL A 21 -8.27 0.29 4.64
C VAL A 21 -8.06 1.81 4.68
N MET A 22 -9.19 2.46 4.89
CA MET A 22 -9.07 3.93 4.80
C MET A 22 -10.09 4.57 5.74
N SER A 23 -9.81 5.82 6.19
CA SER A 23 -10.77 6.58 7.03
C SER A 23 -11.85 7.23 6.16
N GLY A 24 -11.88 7.01 4.91
CA GLY A 24 -12.95 7.50 4.02
C GLY A 24 -14.21 6.63 4.09
N THR A 25 -15.37 7.16 3.43
CA THR A 25 -16.67 6.46 3.51
C THR A 25 -16.87 5.60 2.25
N THR A 26 -17.84 4.79 2.32
CA THR A 26 -18.13 3.85 1.21
C THR A 26 -18.44 4.64 -0.06
N GLY A 27 -19.22 5.68 0.05
CA GLY A 27 -19.56 6.48 -1.16
C GLY A 27 -18.31 7.07 -1.83
N LEU A 28 -17.44 7.52 -1.05
CA LEU A 28 -16.22 8.13 -1.62
C LEU A 28 -15.32 7.07 -2.27
N VAL A 29 -15.15 6.01 -1.56
CA VAL A 29 -14.19 5.01 -2.08
C VAL A 29 -14.76 4.35 -3.34
N THR A 30 -16.00 4.02 -3.27
CA THR A 30 -16.57 3.36 -4.48
C THR A 30 -16.61 4.33 -5.66
N GLY A 31 -16.87 5.53 -5.37
CA GLY A 31 -16.81 6.51 -6.47
C GLY A 31 -15.42 6.55 -7.11
N TRP A 32 -14.36 6.61 -6.28
CA TRP A 32 -12.99 6.62 -6.84
C TRP A 32 -12.71 5.37 -7.67
N LEU A 33 -13.11 4.22 -7.10
CA LEU A 33 -12.87 2.98 -7.86
C LEU A 33 -13.53 3.02 -9.24
N LYS A 34 -14.65 3.65 -9.25
CA LYS A 34 -15.38 3.70 -10.54
C LYS A 34 -14.73 4.68 -11.51
N VAL A 35 -14.44 5.83 -11.03
CA VAL A 35 -13.93 6.88 -11.94
C VAL A 35 -12.55 6.48 -12.46
N LEU A 36 -11.82 5.76 -11.55
CA LEU A 36 -10.42 5.44 -11.96
C LEU A 36 -10.35 4.03 -12.55
N ASP A 37 -11.53 3.43 -12.63
CA ASP A 37 -11.61 2.07 -13.20
C ASP A 37 -10.63 1.12 -12.51
N LEU A 38 -10.63 1.14 -11.17
CA LEU A 38 -9.76 0.22 -10.41
C LEU A 38 -10.52 -1.07 -10.06
N PRO A 39 -9.77 -2.14 -9.92
CA PRO A 39 -10.45 -3.36 -9.48
C PRO A 39 -11.05 -3.20 -8.07
N LYS A 40 -12.20 -3.94 -7.92
CA LYS A 40 -12.87 -3.85 -6.60
C LYS A 40 -12.25 -4.88 -5.63
N PRO A 41 -11.91 -4.39 -4.48
CA PRO A 41 -11.30 -5.31 -3.51
C PRO A 41 -12.35 -6.23 -2.87
N LYS A 42 -11.90 -7.36 -2.44
CA LYS A 42 -12.81 -8.29 -1.73
C LYS A 42 -13.09 -7.80 -0.31
N HIS A 43 -12.05 -7.17 0.20
CA HIS A 43 -12.26 -6.62 1.56
C HIS A 43 -11.96 -5.12 1.57
N MET A 44 -12.90 -4.42 2.33
CA MET A 44 -12.72 -2.96 2.49
C MET A 44 -13.09 -2.57 3.92
N VAL A 45 -12.10 -1.92 4.56
CA VAL A 45 -12.36 -1.36 5.90
C VAL A 45 -12.39 0.17 5.83
N LEU A 46 -13.53 0.69 6.24
CA LEU A 46 -13.73 2.14 6.03
C LEU A 46 -14.08 2.82 7.35
N ALA A 47 -14.21 4.11 7.25
CA ALA A 47 -14.43 4.90 8.48
C ALA A 47 -15.72 4.47 9.19
N GLU A 48 -16.55 3.90 8.42
CA GLU A 48 -17.86 3.58 9.03
C GLU A 48 -17.81 2.22 9.72
N ASP A 49 -16.76 1.59 9.66
CA ASP A 49 -16.68 0.25 10.27
C ASP A 49 -16.30 0.40 11.75
N ALA A 50 -16.86 -0.65 12.52
CA ALA A 50 -16.73 -0.60 13.99
C ALA A 50 -15.27 -0.82 14.42
N LEU A 51 -14.55 -1.60 13.54
CA LEU A 51 -13.12 -1.86 13.83
C LEU A 51 -12.27 -1.45 12.63
N MET A 52 -10.99 -0.97 12.96
CA MET A 52 -10.06 -0.60 11.86
C MET A 52 -8.77 -1.42 11.97
N GLY A 53 -8.21 -1.64 10.78
CA GLY A 53 -6.88 -2.27 10.83
C GLY A 53 -6.96 -3.79 10.71
N ARG A 54 -6.01 -4.60 11.22
CA ARG A 54 -5.90 -6.07 11.05
C ARG A 54 -7.08 -6.78 11.71
N GLN A 55 -7.52 -6.18 12.76
CA GLN A 55 -8.64 -6.85 13.46
C GLN A 55 -9.88 -6.93 12.57
N SER A 56 -9.98 -5.91 11.79
CA SER A 56 -11.17 -5.95 10.91
C SER A 56 -11.03 -7.00 9.81
N LEU A 57 -9.77 -7.39 9.70
CA LEU A 57 -9.55 -8.36 8.61
C LEU A 57 -9.25 -9.76 9.16
N GLY A 58 -9.45 -9.87 10.51
CA GLY A 58 -9.20 -11.19 11.12
C GLY A 58 -7.72 -11.59 11.08
N LEU A 59 -6.78 -10.60 11.00
CA LEU A 59 -5.35 -10.91 10.84
C LEU A 59 -4.61 -10.57 12.14
N GLU A 60 -5.12 -10.96 13.23
CA GLU A 60 -4.58 -10.60 14.56
C GLU A 60 -3.40 -11.51 14.91
N ALA A 61 -3.33 -12.63 14.21
CA ALA A 61 -2.21 -13.52 14.57
C ALA A 61 -0.89 -13.01 13.98
N LYS A 62 0.26 -12.96 14.74
CA LYS A 62 1.59 -12.38 14.40
C LYS A 62 2.27 -13.21 13.31
N ASP A 63 1.72 -14.36 12.97
CA ASP A 63 2.46 -15.20 12.00
C ASP A 63 2.03 -14.90 10.56
N LYS A 64 1.18 -13.86 10.39
CA LYS A 64 0.79 -13.58 8.98
C LYS A 64 1.56 -12.34 8.48
N ASP A 65 2.30 -12.64 7.33
CA ASP A 65 3.10 -11.55 6.73
C ASP A 65 2.19 -10.57 5.99
N VAL A 66 2.04 -9.35 6.57
CA VAL A 66 1.16 -8.33 5.95
C VAL A 66 2.03 -7.13 5.55
N LEU A 67 1.86 -6.80 4.27
CA LEU A 67 2.55 -5.57 3.79
C LEU A 67 1.55 -4.43 3.61
N CYS A 68 1.96 -3.24 4.18
CA CYS A 68 1.06 -2.07 4.07
C CYS A 68 1.72 -1.01 3.18
N LEU A 69 0.89 -0.69 2.04
CA LEU A 69 1.37 0.44 1.20
C LEU A 69 0.62 1.72 1.58
N ARG A 70 1.53 2.80 1.82
CA ARG A 70 0.83 4.00 2.33
C ARG A 70 1.46 5.25 1.69
N GLY A 71 0.57 6.32 1.44
CA GLY A 71 0.99 7.53 0.70
C GLY A 71 1.09 8.74 1.62
N TYR A 72 1.10 8.65 3.10
CA TYR A 72 1.21 9.84 3.96
C TYR A 72 1.83 9.42 5.30
N PRO A 73 3.08 9.94 5.57
CA PRO A 73 3.92 9.53 6.70
C PRO A 73 3.44 10.14 8.02
N CYS A 74 2.61 11.36 7.98
CA CYS A 74 2.34 12.11 9.22
C CYS A 74 1.26 11.41 10.06
N TRP A 75 0.75 10.33 9.55
CA TRP A 75 -0.26 9.58 10.32
C TRP A 75 0.35 8.27 10.86
N TYR A 76 1.60 8.02 10.45
CA TYR A 76 2.23 6.76 10.92
C TYR A 76 2.22 6.69 12.44
N HIS A 77 2.33 7.95 13.07
CA HIS A 77 2.41 7.86 14.54
C HIS A 77 1.03 8.04 15.17
N SER A 78 0.02 8.66 14.32
CA SER A 78 -1.32 8.96 14.85
C SER A 78 -2.28 7.78 14.66
N TRP A 79 -1.91 6.85 13.77
CA TRP A 79 -2.71 5.61 13.70
C TRP A 79 -2.26 4.66 14.81
N GLU A 80 -2.49 5.08 16.17
CA GLU A 80 -2.51 4.03 17.21
C GLU A 80 -2.08 2.67 16.65
N GLY A 81 -1.44 2.50 15.43
CA GLY A 81 -1.19 1.35 14.54
C GLY A 81 0.30 0.98 14.59
N GLY A 82 1.08 1.50 15.52
CA GLY A 82 2.10 0.58 16.10
C GLY A 82 1.54 -0.81 16.38
N ARG A 83 0.31 -1.24 15.98
CA ARG A 83 -0.35 -2.53 16.24
C ARG A 83 -0.70 -3.21 14.93
N LEU A 84 -0.10 -2.73 13.74
CA LEU A 84 -0.24 -3.65 12.59
C LEU A 84 1.05 -4.46 12.43
N ALA A 85 1.58 -5.10 13.52
CA ALA A 85 2.69 -6.06 13.33
C ALA A 85 2.91 -6.36 11.84
N CYS A 86 2.87 -5.17 10.93
CA CYS A 86 3.11 -5.49 9.51
C CYS A 86 4.20 -4.56 8.96
N LYS A 87 4.89 -5.08 8.05
CA LYS A 87 5.85 -4.25 7.30
C LYS A 87 5.12 -3.15 6.50
N VAL A 88 5.66 -1.87 6.68
CA VAL A 88 4.98 -0.74 6.01
C VAL A 88 5.97 -0.12 5.01
N VAL A 89 5.41 0.11 3.75
CA VAL A 89 6.20 0.82 2.74
C VAL A 89 5.44 2.09 2.33
N GLY A 90 6.16 3.22 2.55
CA GLY A 90 5.56 4.49 2.09
C GLY A 90 5.56 4.62 0.55
N VAL A 91 4.35 5.00 0.06
CA VAL A 91 4.26 5.21 -1.40
C VAL A 91 4.37 6.71 -1.66
N VAL A 92 5.49 7.04 -2.44
CA VAL A 92 5.81 8.47 -2.64
C VAL A 92 5.12 8.97 -3.92
N SER A 93 4.51 10.08 -3.77
CA SER A 93 3.99 10.80 -4.94
C SER A 93 4.46 12.26 -4.92
N SER A 94 4.68 12.86 -6.16
CA SER A 94 5.22 14.23 -6.27
C SER A 94 4.25 15.26 -5.67
N THR A 95 3.09 14.83 -5.32
CA THR A 95 2.11 15.88 -4.93
C THR A 95 1.66 15.64 -3.49
N TYR A 96 1.92 14.58 -2.88
CA TYR A 96 1.20 14.32 -1.62
C TYR A 96 2.16 13.65 -0.63
N CYS A 97 3.17 12.94 -1.08
CA CYS A 97 4.12 12.30 -0.14
C CYS A 97 5.50 12.20 -0.81
N ARG A 98 6.45 13.03 -0.10
CA ARG A 98 7.84 13.03 -0.64
C ARG A 98 8.72 12.05 0.14
N ALA A 99 9.72 11.68 -0.55
CA ALA A 99 10.64 10.68 0.06
C ALA A 99 11.20 11.19 1.39
N ASP A 100 11.46 12.44 1.50
CA ASP A 100 12.05 12.96 2.75
C ASP A 100 11.05 12.86 3.92
N GLN A 101 9.74 12.91 3.57
CA GLN A 101 8.72 12.79 4.63
C GLN A 101 8.62 11.35 5.14
N THR A 102 8.78 10.34 4.29
CA THR A 102 8.76 8.92 4.72
C THR A 102 10.01 8.58 5.55
N ALA A 103 11.18 9.21 5.21
CA ALA A 103 12.44 8.95 5.94
C ALA A 103 12.37 9.51 7.37
N ARG A 104 11.68 10.57 7.54
CA ARG A 104 11.58 11.20 8.87
C ARG A 104 10.84 10.30 9.86
N VAL A 105 10.11 9.36 9.27
CA VAL A 105 9.34 8.53 10.23
C VAL A 105 9.86 7.10 10.17
N GLY A 106 11.06 6.94 9.52
CA GLY A 106 11.80 5.66 9.55
C GLY A 106 11.21 4.63 8.59
N LEU A 107 10.44 5.02 7.55
CA LEU A 107 9.81 4.05 6.63
C LEU A 107 10.65 3.96 5.36
N ASP A 108 10.69 2.64 4.87
CA ASP A 108 11.18 2.54 3.48
C ASP A 108 10.20 3.20 2.49
N SER A 109 10.81 3.91 1.38
CA SER A 109 9.88 4.58 0.44
C SER A 109 10.05 3.99 -0.97
N GLU A 110 8.83 3.89 -1.54
CA GLU A 110 8.88 3.37 -2.92
C GLU A 110 7.94 4.20 -3.80
N ARG A 111 8.45 4.33 -5.12
CA ARG A 111 7.54 4.93 -6.13
C ARG A 111 6.88 3.84 -6.98
N LEU A 112 5.49 4.01 -6.95
CA LEU A 112 4.82 2.98 -7.77
C LEU A 112 4.73 3.46 -9.23
N GLU A 113 5.54 2.86 -10.14
CA GLU A 113 5.43 3.17 -11.59
C GLU A 113 4.98 1.91 -12.35
N GLN A 114 4.22 2.11 -13.40
CA GLN A 114 3.58 1.03 -14.20
C GLN A 114 4.56 -0.11 -14.48
N ARG A 115 5.94 0.11 -14.49
CA ARG A 115 6.89 -1.00 -14.80
C ARG A 115 7.83 -1.25 -13.63
N GLY A 116 7.53 -0.66 -12.45
CA GLY A 116 8.59 -0.70 -11.42
C GLY A 116 8.17 -1.57 -10.23
N CYS A 117 6.85 -2.23 -10.33
CA CYS A 117 6.50 -3.15 -9.23
C CYS A 117 5.73 -4.35 -9.80
N CYS A 118 6.13 -5.53 -9.25
CA CYS A 118 5.37 -6.71 -9.71
C CYS A 118 5.26 -7.74 -8.57
N TRP A 119 4.02 -8.41 -8.67
CA TRP A 119 3.85 -9.51 -7.70
C TRP A 119 4.38 -10.82 -8.31
N ASN A 120 5.22 -11.49 -7.51
CA ASN A 120 5.68 -12.83 -7.92
C ASN A 120 5.33 -13.89 -6.87
N GLY A 121 4.92 -15.06 -7.39
CA GLY A 121 4.61 -16.18 -6.47
C GLY A 121 5.87 -16.96 -6.12
N GLU A 122 6.19 -17.01 -4.92
CA GLU A 122 7.27 -17.92 -4.46
C GLU A 122 6.75 -18.92 -3.43
N GLY A 123 6.49 -20.16 -3.94
CA GLY A 123 5.92 -21.17 -3.01
C GLY A 123 4.57 -20.72 -2.43
N ASP A 124 4.51 -20.65 -1.01
CA ASP A 124 3.23 -20.27 -0.36
C ASP A 124 3.20 -18.75 -0.07
N LYS A 125 4.26 -18.06 -0.66
CA LYS A 125 4.31 -16.61 -0.40
C LYS A 125 4.20 -15.82 -1.71
N VAL A 126 3.69 -14.61 -1.48
CA VAL A 126 3.71 -13.68 -2.62
C VAL A 126 4.74 -12.56 -2.33
N VAL A 127 5.53 -12.30 -3.40
CA VAL A 127 6.61 -11.31 -3.20
C VAL A 127 6.31 -10.10 -4.10
N LEU A 128 6.29 -8.99 -3.38
CA LEU A 128 6.20 -7.73 -4.17
C LEU A 128 7.61 -7.21 -4.45
N GLU A 129 7.94 -7.18 -5.72
CA GLU A 129 9.26 -6.68 -6.13
C GLU A 129 9.18 -5.25 -6.68
N PHE A 130 10.07 -4.49 -6.17
CA PHE A 130 10.12 -3.11 -6.69
C PHE A 130 11.28 -2.98 -7.69
N ARG A 131 11.02 -2.65 -8.88
CA ARG A 131 12.09 -2.48 -9.90
C ARG A 131 12.28 -1.00 -10.21
N ASN A 132 12.96 -0.38 -9.22
CA ASN A 132 13.18 1.06 -9.49
C ASN A 132 14.62 1.30 -9.93
N ASP A 133 14.89 1.90 -11.13
CA ASP A 133 16.03 2.68 -11.65
C ASP A 133 16.35 3.88 -10.73
N LEU A 134 16.05 3.96 -9.37
CA LEU A 134 16.57 5.18 -8.71
C LEU A 134 17.85 4.83 -7.95
N VAL A 135 18.91 4.19 -8.65
CA VAL A 135 20.27 4.67 -8.27
C VAL A 135 21.02 5.07 -9.53
N GLU A 136 20.61 5.99 -10.36
CA GLU A 136 21.69 6.66 -11.14
C GLU A 136 21.52 8.18 -11.05
N ASN A 137 22.20 8.83 -9.97
CA ASN A 137 23.08 9.99 -10.19
C ASN A 137 23.04 10.91 -8.96
N GLU A 138 23.86 10.56 -7.87
CA GLU A 138 24.57 11.76 -7.35
C GLU A 138 25.95 11.34 -6.83
N LEU A 139 26.81 10.80 -7.65
CA LEU A 139 28.22 11.23 -7.52
C LEU A 139 28.85 11.35 -8.92
N ALA A 140 28.65 12.45 -9.57
CA ALA A 140 29.77 12.97 -10.39
C ALA A 140 29.34 14.29 -11.05
N ASN A 141 29.66 15.37 -10.42
CA ASN A 141 30.62 16.48 -10.50
C ASN A 141 30.17 17.61 -9.55
#